data_AF-A0A564YAQ0-F1
#
_entry.id   AF-A0A564YAQ0-F1
#
_cell.length_a   1.000
_cell.length_b   1.000
_cell.length_c   1.000
_cell.angle_alpha   90.00
_cell.angle_beta   90.00
_cell.angle_gamma   90.00
#
_symmetry.space_group_name_H-M   'P 1'
#
loop_
_entity.id
_entity.type
_entity.pdbx_description
1 polymer ?
#
loop_
_entity_poly.entity_id
_entity_poly.type
_entity_poly.pdbx_seq_one_letter_code
_entity_poly.pdbx_strand_id
1 'polypeptide(L)'
;MASGVKCSDKCISRYNDLKLRKDCRYIIYRIEGTKEIIVSEVGDRDCDFEDFKNKLLNDNCPCYAVLDFEPEKNNSSLVLVSWFVARF
;
A
#
# COMPACT_ATOMS: atom_id res chain seq x y z
N MET A 1 8.11 12.07 -17.28
CA MET A 1 7.63 10.93 -18.09
C MET A 1 6.45 10.32 -17.35
N ALA A 2 5.22 10.65 -17.75
CA ALA A 2 4.04 9.97 -17.23
C ALA A 2 3.77 8.78 -18.15
N SER A 3 4.33 7.60 -17.84
CA SER A 3 3.76 6.36 -18.35
C SER A 3 2.29 6.40 -17.92
N GLY A 4 1.34 6.32 -18.85
CA GLY A 4 -0.09 6.47 -18.61
C GLY A 4 -0.69 5.37 -17.74
N VAL A 5 -0.18 5.23 -16.52
CA VAL A 5 -0.61 4.33 -15.48
C VAL A 5 -1.86 4.95 -14.86
N LYS A 6 -2.98 4.27 -15.04
CA LYS A 6 -4.26 4.69 -14.47
C LYS A 6 -4.36 4.21 -13.03
N CYS A 7 -4.85 5.05 -12.16
CA CYS A 7 -5.20 4.66 -10.80
C CYS A 7 -6.67 4.26 -10.81
N SER A 8 -7.00 3.05 -10.36
CA SER A 8 -8.41 2.69 -10.14
C SER A 8 -9.03 3.61 -9.07
N ASP A 9 -10.29 4.01 -9.24
CA ASP A 9 -11.02 4.83 -8.25
C ASP A 9 -11.05 4.18 -6.86
N LYS A 10 -10.99 2.84 -6.84
CA LYS A 10 -10.94 2.04 -5.62
C LYS A 10 -9.68 2.34 -4.80
N CYS A 11 -8.55 2.64 -5.45
CA CYS A 11 -7.30 3.00 -4.79
C CYS A 11 -7.44 4.33 -4.05
N ILE A 12 -8.10 5.31 -4.69
CA ILE A 12 -8.34 6.63 -4.10
C ILE A 12 -9.29 6.51 -2.91
N SER A 13 -10.38 5.74 -3.07
CA SER A 13 -11.35 5.51 -2.01
C SER A 13 -10.71 4.86 -0.79
N ARG A 14 -9.89 3.82 -0.97
CA ARG A 14 -9.20 3.13 0.13
C ARG A 14 -8.14 4.00 0.79
N TYR A 15 -7.38 4.75 0.00
CA TYR A 15 -6.42 5.71 0.53
C TYR A 15 -7.08 6.78 1.41
N ASN A 16 -8.21 7.33 0.97
CA ASN A 16 -8.97 8.29 1.77
C ASN A 16 -9.49 7.66 3.07
N ASP A 17 -9.92 6.40 3.03
CA ASP A 17 -10.39 5.69 4.21
C ASP A 17 -9.27 5.51 5.25
N LEU A 18 -8.10 5.07 4.82
CA LEU A 18 -6.92 4.95 5.68
C LEU A 18 -6.48 6.32 6.22
N LYS A 19 -6.45 7.36 5.39
CA LYS A 19 -6.01 8.71 5.79
C LYS A 19 -6.98 9.41 6.76
N LEU A 20 -8.29 9.29 6.53
CA LEU A 20 -9.31 10.05 7.27
C LEU A 20 -9.90 9.25 8.42
N ARG A 21 -10.20 7.97 8.19
CA ARG A 21 -10.89 7.09 9.16
C ARG A 21 -9.92 6.20 9.93
N LYS A 22 -8.70 5.98 9.40
CA LYS A 22 -7.72 5.03 9.97
C LYS A 22 -8.35 3.65 10.18
N ASP A 23 -9.17 3.25 9.23
CA ASP A 23 -9.94 2.00 9.27
C ASP A 23 -9.03 0.79 9.01
N CYS A 24 -7.92 1.00 8.31
CA CYS A 24 -6.96 -0.02 7.89
C CYS A 24 -5.54 0.37 8.30
N ARG A 25 -4.68 -0.60 8.62
CA ARG A 25 -3.28 -0.34 9.00
C ARG A 25 -2.39 -0.11 7.79
N TYR A 26 -2.61 -0.90 6.74
CA TYR A 26 -1.83 -0.82 5.51
C TYR A 26 -2.70 -1.11 4.28
N ILE A 27 -2.28 -0.60 3.12
CA ILE A 27 -2.87 -0.91 1.82
C ILE A 27 -1.74 -1.29 0.88
N ILE A 28 -1.85 -2.45 0.24
CA ILE A 28 -0.92 -2.92 -0.79
C ILE A 28 -1.56 -2.68 -2.15
N TYR A 29 -0.85 -1.96 -3.00
CA TYR A 29 -1.16 -1.69 -4.39
C TYR A 29 -0.24 -2.50 -5.30
N ARG A 30 -0.82 -3.01 -6.39
CA ARG A 30 -0.08 -3.68 -7.45
C ARG A 30 -0.36 -2.99 -8.77
N ILE A 31 0.63 -3.01 -9.66
CA ILE A 31 0.43 -2.60 -11.05
C ILE A 31 0.01 -3.84 -11.85
N GLU A 32 -1.21 -3.83 -12.37
CA GLU A 32 -1.69 -4.81 -13.34
C GLU A 32 -1.33 -4.37 -14.77
N GLY A 33 -0.74 -5.28 -15.54
CA GLY A 33 -0.49 -5.09 -16.98
C GLY A 33 0.31 -3.83 -17.35
N THR A 34 1.16 -3.35 -16.43
CA THR A 34 1.99 -2.12 -16.53
C THR A 34 1.23 -0.81 -16.78
N LYS A 35 -0.10 -0.82 -16.68
CA LYS A 35 -0.96 0.31 -17.10
C LYS A 35 -2.03 0.68 -16.08
N GLU A 36 -2.29 -0.15 -15.07
CA GLU A 36 -3.31 0.16 -14.06
C GLU A 36 -2.84 -0.21 -12.65
N ILE A 37 -3.02 0.70 -11.69
CA ILE A 37 -2.77 0.46 -10.27
C ILE A 37 -4.08 0.02 -9.64
N ILE A 38 -4.05 -1.18 -9.06
CA ILE A 38 -5.16 -1.80 -8.36
C ILE A 38 -4.79 -2.03 -6.89
N VAL A 39 -5.82 -2.11 -6.04
CA VAL A 39 -5.66 -2.54 -4.64
C VAL A 39 -5.50 -4.05 -4.63
N SER A 40 -4.32 -4.52 -4.24
CA SER A 40 -4.03 -5.95 -4.09
C SER A 40 -4.55 -6.47 -2.77
N GLU A 41 -4.28 -5.75 -1.68
CA GLU A 41 -4.66 -6.17 -0.34
C GLU A 41 -4.83 -4.98 0.59
N VAL A 42 -5.65 -5.14 1.62
CA VAL A 42 -5.84 -4.16 2.68
C VAL A 42 -5.73 -4.87 4.01
N GLY A 43 -4.80 -4.42 4.82
CA GLY A 43 -4.58 -4.91 6.18
C GLY A 43 -5.51 -4.21 7.15
N ASP A 44 -6.19 -5.00 7.96
CA ASP A 44 -7.03 -4.49 9.05
C ASP A 44 -6.18 -3.73 10.09
N ARG A 45 -6.80 -2.96 10.98
CA ARG A 45 -6.07 -2.17 11.99
C ARG A 45 -5.32 -3.04 12.99
N ASP A 46 -5.82 -4.25 13.22
CA ASP A 46 -5.22 -5.26 14.09
C ASP A 46 -4.03 -5.99 13.43
N CYS A 47 -3.81 -5.80 12.13
CA CYS A 47 -2.78 -6.50 11.39
C CYS A 47 -1.37 -6.05 11.77
N ASP A 48 -0.45 -7.00 11.93
CA ASP A 48 0.93 -6.71 12.33
C ASP A 48 1.85 -6.39 11.14
N PHE A 49 2.96 -5.71 11.41
CA PHE A 49 3.99 -5.43 10.43
C PHE A 49 4.61 -6.71 9.84
N GLU A 50 4.68 -7.80 10.61
CA GLU A 50 5.18 -9.07 10.10
C GLU A 50 4.29 -9.68 9.02
N ASP A 51 2.96 -9.61 9.18
CA ASP A 51 2.00 -10.07 8.17
C ASP A 51 2.16 -9.26 6.88
N PHE A 52 2.17 -7.92 7.01
CA PHE A 52 2.45 -7.00 5.90
C PHE A 52 3.73 -7.35 5.15
N LYS A 53 4.82 -7.59 5.86
CA LYS A 53 6.11 -7.95 5.27
C LYS A 53 6.02 -9.29 4.56
N ASN A 54 5.35 -10.27 5.15
CA ASN A 54 5.19 -11.60 4.55
C ASN A 54 4.37 -11.53 3.25
N LYS A 55 3.35 -10.68 3.20
CA LYS A 55 2.55 -10.42 2.00
C LYS A 55 3.37 -9.78 0.87
N LEU A 56 4.21 -8.80 1.20
CA LEU A 56 5.14 -8.19 0.25
C LEU A 56 6.19 -9.18 -0.26
N LEU A 57 6.73 -10.02 0.63
CA LEU A 57 7.74 -11.02 0.28
C LEU A 57 7.18 -12.16 -0.57
N ASN A 58 5.94 -12.57 -0.31
CA ASN A 58 5.27 -13.62 -1.06
C ASN A 58 4.94 -13.18 -2.50
N ASP A 59 4.84 -11.87 -2.75
CA ASP A 59 4.62 -11.35 -4.08
C ASP A 59 5.95 -11.06 -4.78
N ASN A 60 6.36 -11.95 -5.69
CA ASN A 60 7.55 -11.79 -6.53
C ASN A 60 7.44 -10.62 -7.55
N CYS A 61 6.45 -9.74 -7.42
CA CYS A 61 6.20 -8.61 -8.30
C CYS A 61 6.44 -7.27 -7.59
N PRO A 62 6.85 -6.23 -8.32
CA PRO A 62 6.99 -4.89 -7.75
C PRO A 62 5.62 -4.39 -7.27
N CYS A 63 5.54 -4.07 -5.98
CA CYS A 63 4.32 -3.61 -5.31
C CYS A 63 4.59 -2.31 -4.57
N TYR A 64 3.55 -1.50 -4.42
CA TYR A 64 3.56 -0.31 -3.58
C TYR A 64 2.70 -0.57 -2.36
N ALA A 65 3.05 0.00 -1.23
CA ALA A 65 2.24 -0.08 -0.04
C ALA A 65 2.18 1.27 0.67
N VAL A 66 1.07 1.52 1.34
CA VAL A 66 0.88 2.67 2.21
C VAL A 66 0.57 2.15 3.60
N LEU A 67 1.33 2.59 4.58
CA LEU A 67 1.20 2.25 5.99
C LEU A 67 0.83 3.52 6.76
N ASP A 68 -0.19 3.44 7.63
CA ASP A 68 -0.46 4.50 8.61
C ASP A 68 0.43 4.27 9.84
N PHE A 69 1.42 5.14 10.03
CA PHE A 69 2.30 5.09 11.20
C PHE A 69 1.85 6.17 12.19
N GLU A 70 1.27 5.74 13.31
CA GLU A 70 0.82 6.64 14.38
C GLU A 70 1.81 6.62 15.56
N PRO A 71 2.81 7.51 15.59
CA PRO A 71 3.65 7.66 16.78
C PRO A 71 2.84 8.26 17.94
N GLU A 72 3.16 7.87 19.18
CA GLU A 72 2.52 8.35 20.42
C GLU A 72 2.51 9.89 20.57
N LYS A 73 3.34 10.61 19.83
CA LYS A 73 3.40 12.08 19.78
C LYS A 73 2.67 12.64 18.54
N ASN A 74 1.33 12.51 18.53
CA ASN A 74 0.35 13.36 17.83
C ASN A 74 0.55 13.67 16.33
N ASN A 75 1.31 12.88 15.56
CA ASN A 75 1.47 13.10 14.11
C ASN A 75 1.40 11.77 13.35
N SER A 76 0.18 11.36 12.98
CA SER A 76 -0.04 10.24 12.05
C SER A 76 0.68 10.53 10.74
N SER A 77 1.69 9.73 10.45
CA SER A 77 2.52 9.86 9.26
C SER A 77 2.22 8.70 8.31
N LEU A 78 1.80 9.03 7.10
CA LEU A 78 1.59 8.05 6.05
C LEU A 78 2.94 7.71 5.43
N VAL A 79 3.33 6.44 5.53
CA VAL A 79 4.57 5.92 4.96
C VAL A 79 4.24 5.19 3.66
N LEU A 80 4.81 5.65 2.55
CA LEU A 80 4.75 4.94 1.28
C LEU A 80 5.99 4.05 1.15
N VAL A 81 5.76 2.75 1.03
CA VAL A 81 6.80 1.73 0.85
C VAL A 81 6.75 1.24 -0.59
N SER A 82 7.84 1.39 -1.32
CA SER A 82 8.00 0.81 -2.66
C SER A 82 8.81 -0.48 -2.54
N TRP A 83 8.17 -1.62 -2.80
CA TRP A 83 8.81 -2.94 -2.78
C TRP A 83 9.21 -3.35 -4.20
N PHE A 84 10.50 -3.62 -4.41
CA PHE A 84 11.03 -4.10 -5.67
C PHE A 84 11.99 -5.25 -5.39
N VAL A 85 11.80 -6.37 -6.09
CA VAL A 85 12.75 -7.49 -6.06
C VAL A 85 13.89 -7.13 -7.01
N ALA A 86 15.07 -6.85 -6.44
CA ALA A 86 16.29 -6.70 -7.22
C ALA A 86 16.65 -8.06 -7.83
N ARG A 87 16.33 -8.26 -9.12
CA ARG A 87 16.90 -9.36 -9.91
C ARG A 87 18.33 -8.95 -10.29
N PHE A 88 19.31 -9.56 -9.64
CA PHE A 88 20.69 -9.63 -10.12
C PHE A 88 20.81 -10.75 -11.16
#